data_AF-A0A957YMB4-F1
#
_entry.id   AF-A0A957YMB4-F1
#
_cell.length_a   1.000
_cell.length_b   1.000
_cell.length_c   1.000
_cell.angle_alpha   90.00
_cell.angle_beta   90.00
_cell.angle_gamma   90.00
#
_symmetry.space_group_name_H-M   'P 1'
#
loop_
_entity.id
_entity.type
_entity.pdbx_description
1 polymer ?
#
loop_
_entity_poly.entity_id
_entity_poly.type
_entity_poly.pdbx_seq_one_letter_code
_entity_poly.pdbx_strand_id
1 'polypeptide(L)'
;MPDTLLKTKLYIPPARPQLVPRPRLTRRLNQGLHRKLTLVAAPPGFGKTTLMSEWQASLSADSRSMVWVSLDEQDNDPVRFWSYVVAALDTPTTELNETILPMLHTPQAPDIETILITLINSLTTIDSKIILVLDDYHVITAEPVHQALIFLLENLPPQLHLAI
;
A
#
# COMPACT_ATOMS: atom_id res chain seq x y z
N MET A 1 -9.31 17.77 14.39
CA MET A 1 -7.85 17.54 14.55
C MET A 1 -7.48 16.58 13.43
N PRO A 2 -6.49 16.85 12.57
CA PRO A 2 -6.05 15.81 11.65
C PRO A 2 -5.63 14.61 12.50
N ASP A 3 -6.21 13.45 12.24
CA ASP A 3 -5.88 12.23 12.98
C ASP A 3 -4.37 12.05 12.89
N THR A 4 -3.73 11.96 14.05
CA THR A 4 -2.27 11.83 14.11
C THR A 4 -1.95 10.41 13.65
N LEU A 5 -1.63 10.26 12.36
CA LEU A 5 -1.20 8.98 11.81
C LEU A 5 0.10 8.55 12.49
N LEU A 6 0.13 7.29 12.93
CA LEU A 6 1.31 6.71 13.53
C LEU A 6 2.33 6.42 12.42
N LYS A 7 3.28 7.34 12.23
CA LYS A 7 4.26 7.28 11.15
C LYS A 7 5.02 5.97 11.08
N THR A 8 5.25 5.29 12.21
CA THR A 8 5.96 3.98 12.25
C THR A 8 5.25 2.88 11.44
N LYS A 9 3.95 3.00 11.20
CA LYS A 9 3.19 2.07 10.33
C LYS A 9 3.53 2.25 8.84
N LEU A 10 4.15 3.37 8.48
CA LEU A 10 4.56 3.70 7.11
C LEU A 10 6.04 3.37 6.84
N TYR A 11 6.78 2.87 7.84
CA TYR A 11 8.18 2.52 7.66
C TYR A 11 8.33 1.15 7.03
N ILE A 12 9.15 1.09 5.98
CA ILE A 12 9.59 -0.18 5.41
C ILE A 12 10.62 -0.80 6.38
N PRO A 13 10.39 -2.02 6.88
CA PRO A 13 11.32 -2.67 7.78
C PRO A 13 12.69 -2.86 7.10
N PRO A 14 13.81 -2.50 7.76
CA PRO A 14 15.12 -2.61 7.15
C PRO A 14 15.49 -4.08 6.91
N ALA A 15 16.19 -4.35 5.80
CA ALA A 15 16.79 -5.65 5.56
C ALA A 15 17.79 -5.98 6.69
N ARG A 16 17.65 -7.15 7.32
CA ARG A 16 18.58 -7.59 8.36
C ARG A 16 19.94 -7.97 7.73
N PRO A 17 21.08 -7.71 8.40
CA PRO A 17 22.40 -7.99 7.82
C PRO A 17 22.72 -9.49 7.64
N GLN A 18 22.04 -10.37 8.37
CA GLN A 18 22.26 -11.83 8.33
C GLN A 18 21.18 -12.58 7.54
N LEU A 19 20.58 -11.93 6.55
CA LEU A 19 19.58 -12.58 5.70
C LEU A 19 20.22 -13.60 4.77
N VAL A 20 19.65 -14.81 4.74
CA VAL A 20 19.95 -15.78 3.69
C VAL A 20 19.25 -15.30 2.42
N PRO A 21 19.98 -14.92 1.35
CA PRO A 21 19.37 -14.39 0.15
C PRO A 21 18.40 -15.39 -0.48
N ARG A 22 17.25 -14.91 -0.94
CA ARG A 22 16.21 -15.70 -1.61
C ARG A 22 15.96 -15.17 -3.03
N PRO A 23 16.98 -15.15 -3.92
CA PRO A 23 16.87 -14.55 -5.26
C PRO A 23 15.79 -15.20 -6.14
N ARG A 24 15.45 -16.47 -5.87
CA ARG A 24 14.35 -17.15 -6.56
C ARG A 24 12.99 -16.54 -6.23
N LEU A 25 12.77 -16.10 -4.98
CA LEU A 25 11.50 -15.52 -4.55
C LEU A 25 11.39 -14.08 -5.03
N THR A 26 12.43 -13.26 -4.88
CA THR A 26 12.43 -11.88 -5.41
C THR A 26 12.24 -11.86 -6.92
N ARG A 27 12.84 -12.80 -7.66
CA ARG A 27 12.57 -12.95 -9.10
C ARG A 27 11.12 -13.28 -9.41
N ARG A 28 10.46 -14.13 -8.62
CA ARG A 28 9.03 -14.44 -8.79
C ARG A 28 8.15 -13.24 -8.48
N LEU A 29 8.50 -12.43 -7.48
CA LEU A 29 7.80 -11.19 -7.16
C LEU A 29 7.95 -10.18 -8.31
N ASN A 30 9.17 -9.99 -8.84
CA ASN A 30 9.42 -9.15 -10.01
C ASN A 30 8.65 -9.62 -11.25
N GLN A 31 8.61 -10.93 -11.49
CA GLN A 31 7.78 -11.49 -12.54
C GLN A 31 6.30 -11.19 -12.32
N GLY A 32 5.81 -11.06 -11.10
CA GLY A 32 4.42 -10.72 -10.78
C GLY A 32 4.04 -9.26 -11.05
N LEU A 33 4.99 -8.35 -11.25
CA LEU A 33 4.75 -6.92 -11.42
C LEU A 33 3.94 -6.52 -12.68
N HIS A 34 3.69 -7.46 -13.61
CA HIS A 34 2.77 -7.24 -14.73
C HIS A 34 1.29 -7.42 -14.35
N ARG A 35 1.02 -7.91 -13.13
CA ARG A 35 -0.33 -8.07 -12.57
C ARG A 35 -0.65 -6.92 -11.64
N LYS A 36 -1.93 -6.80 -11.27
CA LYS A 36 -2.42 -5.78 -10.34
C LYS A 36 -2.08 -6.09 -8.87
N LEU A 37 -2.10 -7.37 -8.50
CA LEU A 37 -1.92 -7.85 -7.13
C LEU A 37 -0.92 -9.00 -7.05
N THR A 38 -0.03 -8.93 -6.07
CA THR A 38 0.79 -10.05 -5.59
C THR A 38 0.39 -10.40 -4.17
N LEU A 39 0.02 -11.66 -3.93
CA LEU A 39 -0.27 -12.18 -2.59
C LEU A 39 0.92 -13.03 -2.08
N VAL A 40 1.48 -12.65 -0.94
CA VAL A 40 2.58 -13.30 -0.22
C VAL A 40 2.01 -14.00 1.02
N ALA A 41 1.41 -15.17 0.80
CA ALA A 41 0.89 -15.99 1.89
C ALA A 41 1.98 -16.86 2.52
N ALA A 42 2.19 -16.73 3.84
CA ALA A 42 2.97 -17.65 4.65
C ALA A 42 2.54 -17.57 6.12
N PRO A 43 2.74 -18.63 6.93
CA PRO A 43 2.44 -18.57 8.36
C PRO A 43 3.32 -17.51 9.08
N PRO A 44 2.93 -17.09 10.30
CA PRO A 44 3.77 -16.22 11.13
C PRO A 44 5.18 -16.80 11.30
N GLY A 45 6.20 -15.94 11.25
CA GLY A 45 7.60 -16.35 11.42
C GLY A 45 8.30 -16.93 10.17
N PHE A 46 7.61 -17.12 9.05
CA PHE A 46 8.23 -17.65 7.80
C PHE A 46 9.00 -16.61 6.97
N GLY A 47 9.02 -15.35 7.45
CA GLY A 47 9.80 -14.27 6.85
C GLY A 47 9.10 -13.56 5.68
N LYS A 48 7.78 -13.33 5.74
CA LYS A 48 7.05 -12.52 4.74
C LYS A 48 7.62 -11.11 4.65
N THR A 49 7.64 -10.41 5.78
CA THR A 49 8.22 -9.07 5.92
C THR A 49 9.68 -9.05 5.48
N THR A 50 10.46 -10.06 5.88
CA THR A 50 11.85 -10.23 5.43
C THR A 50 11.98 -10.33 3.91
N LEU A 51 11.12 -11.12 3.26
CA LEU A 51 11.11 -11.27 1.81
C LEU A 51 10.74 -9.95 1.12
N MET A 52 9.80 -9.19 1.67
CA MET A 52 9.41 -7.89 1.13
C MET A 52 10.52 -6.83 1.29
N SER A 53 11.24 -6.81 2.42
CA SER A 53 12.44 -5.97 2.59
C SER A 53 13.55 -6.35 1.62
N GLU A 54 13.78 -7.65 1.38
CA GLU A 54 14.74 -8.11 0.36
C GLU A 54 14.29 -7.72 -1.06
N TRP A 55 12.99 -7.78 -1.32
CA TRP A 55 12.41 -7.38 -2.60
C TRP A 55 12.65 -5.89 -2.86
N GLN A 56 12.45 -5.02 -1.87
CA GLN A 56 12.77 -3.59 -1.97
C GLN A 56 14.20 -3.34 -2.46
N ALA A 57 15.18 -4.01 -1.85
CA ALA A 57 16.59 -3.87 -2.22
C ALA A 57 16.87 -4.31 -3.67
N SER A 58 16.05 -5.20 -4.24
CA SER A 58 16.17 -5.61 -5.64
C SER A 58 15.54 -4.63 -6.66
N LEU A 59 14.70 -3.70 -6.20
CA LEU A 59 13.97 -2.76 -7.07
C LEU A 59 14.76 -1.50 -7.43
N SER A 60 15.92 -1.28 -6.80
CA SER A 60 16.73 -0.07 -6.99
C SER A 60 17.18 0.20 -8.44
N ALA A 61 17.06 -0.78 -9.33
CA ALA A 61 17.38 -0.65 -10.76
C ALA A 61 16.21 -0.16 -11.63
N ASP A 62 14.95 -0.27 -11.17
CA ASP A 62 13.76 -0.15 -12.03
C ASP A 62 12.98 1.17 -11.85
N SER A 63 13.53 2.16 -11.14
CA SER A 63 12.86 3.45 -10.82
C SER A 63 11.50 3.32 -10.14
N ARG A 64 11.23 2.17 -9.50
CA ARG A 64 10.00 1.92 -8.74
C ARG A 64 10.21 2.25 -7.27
N SER A 65 9.25 2.94 -6.67
CA SER A 65 9.22 3.13 -5.22
C SER A 65 8.36 2.03 -4.58
N MET A 66 8.79 1.56 -3.41
CA MET A 66 7.95 0.76 -2.54
C MET A 66 7.46 1.68 -1.42
N VAL A 67 6.18 1.61 -1.11
CA VAL A 67 5.56 2.27 0.04
C VAL A 67 4.84 1.22 0.87
N TRP A 68 4.64 1.50 2.16
CA TRP A 68 4.28 0.49 3.14
C TRP A 68 3.18 0.97 4.07
N VAL A 69 2.26 0.06 4.40
CA VAL A 69 1.29 0.22 5.48
C VAL A 69 1.28 -1.08 6.28
N SER A 70 1.78 -1.04 7.52
CA SER A 70 1.61 -2.13 8.47
C SER A 70 0.22 -2.02 9.09
N LEU A 71 -0.63 -3.03 8.92
CA LEU A 71 -2.01 -2.99 9.39
C LEU A 71 -2.15 -3.62 10.79
N ASP A 72 -3.11 -3.12 11.56
CA ASP A 72 -3.55 -3.69 12.83
C ASP A 72 -5.08 -3.71 12.92
N GLU A 73 -5.62 -4.32 13.97
CA GLU A 73 -7.08 -4.48 14.15
C GLU A 73 -7.85 -3.14 14.14
N GLN A 74 -7.21 -2.01 14.49
CA GLN A 74 -7.86 -0.70 14.52
C GLN A 74 -8.12 -0.16 13.11
N ASP A 75 -7.38 -0.65 12.11
CA ASP A 75 -7.57 -0.24 10.71
C ASP A 75 -8.76 -0.95 10.04
N ASN A 76 -9.60 -1.64 10.82
CA ASN A 76 -10.95 -2.02 10.39
C ASN A 76 -11.90 -0.82 10.26
N ASP A 77 -11.51 0.35 10.76
CA ASP A 77 -12.17 1.62 10.44
C ASP A 77 -11.77 2.10 9.02
N PRO A 78 -12.72 2.23 8.08
CA PRO A 78 -12.40 2.58 6.69
C PRO A 78 -11.71 3.93 6.54
N VAL A 79 -12.10 4.93 7.33
CA VAL A 79 -11.49 6.27 7.27
C VAL A 79 -10.02 6.15 7.65
N ARG A 80 -9.71 5.50 8.77
CA ARG A 80 -8.35 5.26 9.23
C ARG A 80 -7.52 4.45 8.22
N PHE A 81 -8.08 3.36 7.69
CA PHE A 81 -7.41 2.53 6.69
C PHE A 81 -6.98 3.36 5.49
N TRP A 82 -7.93 4.11 4.90
CA TRP A 82 -7.67 4.90 3.71
C TRP A 82 -6.79 6.12 4.01
N SER A 83 -6.83 6.69 5.21
CA SER A 83 -5.88 7.73 5.60
C SER A 83 -4.43 7.22 5.64
N TYR A 84 -4.18 5.98 6.11
CA TYR A 84 -2.84 5.40 6.02
C TYR A 84 -2.43 5.09 4.58
N VAL A 85 -3.34 4.57 3.74
CA VAL A 85 -3.06 4.31 2.32
C VAL A 85 -2.73 5.59 1.58
N VAL A 86 -3.53 6.64 1.77
CA VAL A 86 -3.30 7.97 1.18
C VAL A 86 -1.97 8.53 1.65
N ALA A 87 -1.67 8.48 2.94
CA ALA A 87 -0.40 8.96 3.47
C ALA A 87 0.82 8.17 2.97
N ALA A 88 0.66 6.88 2.71
CA ALA A 88 1.72 6.05 2.12
C ALA A 88 1.97 6.39 0.64
N LEU A 89 0.91 6.70 -0.10
CA LEU A 89 0.95 7.04 -1.51
C LEU A 89 1.26 8.51 -1.77
N ASP A 90 1.23 9.36 -0.74
CA ASP A 90 1.48 10.78 -0.88
C ASP A 90 2.93 11.04 -1.27
N THR A 91 3.11 11.41 -2.53
CA THR A 91 4.39 11.86 -3.09
C THR A 91 4.32 13.36 -3.36
N PRO A 92 5.48 14.05 -3.47
CA PRO A 92 5.50 15.48 -3.80
C PRO A 92 4.76 15.85 -5.11
N THR A 93 4.53 14.89 -6.02
CA THR A 93 3.83 15.12 -7.29
C THR A 93 2.32 14.91 -7.20
N THR A 94 1.82 14.22 -6.17
CA THR A 94 0.41 13.84 -6.09
C THR A 94 -0.39 14.69 -5.12
N GLU A 95 0.25 15.27 -4.09
CA GLU A 95 -0.39 16.12 -3.07
C GLU A 95 -1.70 15.52 -2.52
N LEU A 96 -1.74 14.19 -2.34
CA LEU A 96 -2.94 13.44 -1.95
C LEU A 96 -3.35 13.81 -0.52
N ASN A 97 -2.38 14.11 0.34
CA ASN A 97 -2.68 14.49 1.72
C ASN A 97 -3.48 15.80 1.78
N GLU A 98 -3.25 16.72 0.86
CA GLU A 98 -3.97 18.01 0.82
C GLU A 98 -5.34 17.87 0.15
N THR A 99 -5.47 16.94 -0.80
CA THR A 99 -6.71 16.77 -1.57
C THR A 99 -7.68 15.77 -0.92
N ILE A 100 -7.19 14.62 -0.47
CA ILE A 100 -8.00 13.44 -0.13
C ILE A 100 -8.25 13.31 1.37
N LEU A 101 -7.25 13.56 2.23
CA LEU A 101 -7.47 13.46 3.68
C LEU A 101 -8.61 14.37 4.18
N PRO A 102 -8.78 15.61 3.70
CA PRO A 102 -9.93 16.43 4.11
C PRO A 102 -11.28 15.82 3.72
N MET A 103 -11.36 15.11 2.58
CA MET A 103 -12.57 14.43 2.12
C MET A 103 -12.93 13.25 3.03
N LEU A 104 -11.94 12.53 3.56
CA LEU A 104 -12.13 11.40 4.46
C LEU A 104 -12.60 11.82 5.87
N HIS A 105 -12.19 12.99 6.34
CA HIS A 105 -12.40 13.43 7.73
C HIS A 105 -13.53 14.47 7.92
N THR A 106 -14.22 14.87 6.85
CA THR A 106 -15.33 15.83 6.95
C THR A 106 -16.65 15.17 7.38
N PRO A 107 -17.52 15.82 8.19
CA PRO A 107 -18.80 15.26 8.61
C PRO A 107 -19.76 14.91 7.47
N GLN A 108 -19.59 15.55 6.31
CA GLN A 108 -20.31 15.26 5.07
C GLN A 108 -19.35 14.65 4.05
N ALA A 109 -18.62 13.61 4.46
CA ALA A 109 -17.69 12.93 3.58
C ALA A 109 -18.43 12.40 2.34
N PRO A 110 -17.86 12.55 1.13
CA PRO A 110 -18.32 11.82 -0.03
C PRO A 110 -18.31 10.31 0.23
N ASP A 111 -19.01 9.54 -0.61
CA ASP A 111 -18.85 8.10 -0.57
C ASP A 111 -17.39 7.69 -0.83
N ILE A 112 -17.01 6.52 -0.30
CA ILE A 112 -15.63 6.04 -0.44
C ILE A 112 -15.25 5.86 -1.91
N GLU A 113 -16.21 5.53 -2.77
CA GLU A 113 -15.99 5.36 -4.20
C GLU A 113 -15.53 6.66 -4.88
N THR A 114 -16.17 7.80 -4.59
CA THR A 114 -15.76 9.12 -5.10
C THR A 114 -14.35 9.49 -4.63
N ILE A 115 -14.02 9.15 -3.39
CA ILE A 115 -12.69 9.36 -2.82
C ILE A 115 -11.66 8.50 -3.58
N LEU A 116 -11.98 7.22 -3.85
CA LEU A 116 -11.11 6.32 -4.61
C LEU A 116 -10.96 6.72 -6.07
N ILE A 117 -12.01 7.23 -6.72
CA ILE A 117 -11.91 7.79 -8.08
C ILE A 117 -10.91 8.95 -8.09
N THR A 118 -10.99 9.84 -7.10
CA THR A 118 -10.04 10.97 -6.96
C THR A 118 -8.61 10.48 -6.74
N LEU A 119 -8.43 9.46 -5.89
CA LEU A 119 -7.13 8.80 -5.68
C LEU A 119 -6.58 8.20 -6.97
N ILE A 120 -7.37 7.39 -7.67
CA ILE A 120 -6.97 6.70 -8.90
C ILE A 120 -6.57 7.72 -9.97
N ASN A 121 -7.37 8.78 -10.17
CA ASN A 121 -7.08 9.83 -11.14
C ASN A 121 -5.75 10.53 -10.80
N SER A 122 -5.52 10.85 -9.53
CA SER A 122 -4.28 11.48 -9.08
C SER A 122 -3.06 10.58 -9.28
N LEU A 123 -3.21 9.26 -9.09
CA LEU A 123 -2.15 8.29 -9.38
C LEU A 123 -1.88 8.09 -10.88
N THR A 124 -2.76 8.54 -11.77
CA THR A 124 -2.49 8.46 -13.22
C THR A 124 -1.54 9.55 -13.71
N THR A 125 -1.34 10.61 -12.93
CA THR A 125 -0.50 11.77 -13.30
C THR A 125 0.96 11.60 -12.94
N ILE A 126 1.32 10.56 -12.18
CA ILE A 126 2.71 10.28 -11.81
C ILE A 126 3.44 9.52 -12.92
N ASP A 127 4.71 9.88 -13.12
CA ASP A 127 5.59 9.18 -14.06
C ASP A 127 6.23 7.93 -13.45
N SER A 128 6.27 7.83 -12.13
CA SER A 128 6.90 6.73 -11.40
C SER A 128 5.91 5.59 -11.15
N LYS A 129 6.44 4.38 -10.93
CA LYS A 129 5.63 3.22 -10.52
C LYS A 129 5.81 2.95 -9.04
N ILE A 130 4.70 2.71 -8.36
CA ILE A 130 4.63 2.51 -6.93
C ILE A 130 4.19 1.08 -6.64
N ILE A 131 4.84 0.42 -5.69
CA ILE A 131 4.37 -0.81 -5.07
C ILE A 131 3.84 -0.45 -3.69
N LEU A 132 2.53 -0.55 -3.48
CA LEU A 132 1.91 -0.41 -2.17
C LEU A 132 1.90 -1.77 -1.49
N VAL A 133 2.59 -1.87 -0.35
CA VAL A 133 2.57 -3.04 0.51
C VAL A 133 1.56 -2.82 1.64
N LEU A 134 0.61 -3.74 1.78
CA LEU A 134 -0.30 -3.83 2.91
C LEU A 134 0.10 -5.03 3.77
N ASP A 135 1.00 -4.82 4.74
CA ASP A 135 1.47 -5.89 5.61
C ASP A 135 0.39 -6.23 6.64
N ASP A 136 0.32 -7.51 6.98
CA ASP A 136 -0.66 -8.08 7.90
C ASP A 136 -2.15 -7.85 7.54
N TYR A 137 -2.49 -7.70 6.24
CA TYR A 137 -3.89 -7.50 5.78
C TYR A 137 -4.91 -8.52 6.30
N HIS A 138 -4.48 -9.73 6.67
CA HIS A 138 -5.34 -10.75 7.29
C HIS A 138 -6.01 -10.32 8.61
N VAL A 139 -5.55 -9.26 9.28
CA VAL A 139 -6.19 -8.67 10.47
C VAL A 139 -7.39 -7.78 10.13
N ILE A 140 -7.54 -7.42 8.85
CA ILE A 140 -8.69 -6.67 8.36
C ILE A 140 -9.81 -7.65 8.05
N THR A 141 -10.96 -7.41 8.68
CA THR A 141 -12.19 -8.20 8.56
C THR A 141 -13.40 -7.34 8.18
N ALA A 142 -13.25 -6.01 8.18
CA ALA A 142 -14.29 -5.06 7.84
C ALA A 142 -14.64 -5.12 6.34
N GLU A 143 -15.87 -5.57 6.05
CA GLU A 143 -16.40 -5.65 4.70
C GLU A 143 -16.31 -4.33 3.90
N PRO A 144 -16.59 -3.14 4.47
CA PRO A 144 -16.43 -1.88 3.73
C PRO A 144 -14.99 -1.62 3.25
N VAL A 145 -13.97 -2.08 3.99
CA VAL A 145 -12.56 -1.97 3.58
C VAL A 145 -12.28 -2.92 2.42
N HIS A 146 -12.79 -4.16 2.49
CA HIS A 146 -12.63 -5.14 1.42
C HIS A 146 -13.29 -4.69 0.12
N GLN A 147 -14.53 -4.18 0.19
CA GLN A 147 -15.26 -3.68 -0.97
C GLN A 147 -14.54 -2.50 -1.64
N ALA A 148 -14.07 -1.55 -0.83
CA ALA A 148 -13.28 -0.42 -1.31
C ALA A 148 -11.96 -0.87 -1.97
N LEU A 149 -11.27 -1.87 -1.39
CA LEU A 149 -10.03 -2.41 -1.97
C LEU A 149 -10.28 -3.16 -3.29
N ILE A 150 -11.39 -3.89 -3.37
CA ILE A 150 -11.83 -4.56 -4.61
C ILE A 150 -12.06 -3.51 -5.70
N PHE A 151 -12.79 -2.43 -5.40
CA PHE A 151 -13.00 -1.33 -6.33
C PHE A 151 -11.68 -0.73 -6.84
N LEU A 152 -10.72 -0.49 -5.93
CA LEU A 152 -9.38 -0.01 -6.30
C LEU A 152 -8.67 -1.01 -7.22
N LEU A 153 -8.74 -2.32 -6.95
CA LEU A 153 -8.12 -3.35 -7.77
C LEU A 153 -8.76 -3.46 -9.16
N GLU A 154 -10.08 -3.35 -9.26
CA GLU A 154 -10.79 -3.37 -10.54
C GLU A 154 -10.37 -2.19 -11.43
N ASN A 155 -10.09 -1.04 -10.82
CA ASN A 155 -9.74 0.21 -11.51
C ASN A 155 -8.25 0.61 -11.36
N LEU A 156 -7.38 -0.32 -10.95
CA LEU A 156 -5.99 -0.02 -10.60
C LEU A 156 -5.21 0.57 -11.80
N PRO A 157 -4.61 1.77 -11.65
CA PRO A 157 -3.82 2.38 -12.72
C PRO A 157 -2.49 1.63 -12.91
N PRO A 158 -1.87 1.66 -14.10
CA PRO A 158 -0.62 0.93 -14.38
C PRO A 158 0.60 1.41 -13.57
N GLN A 159 0.49 2.58 -12.94
CA GLN A 159 1.47 3.14 -12.02
C GLN A 159 1.48 2.40 -10.68
N LEU A 160 0.37 1.80 -10.25
CA LEU A 160 0.26 1.18 -8.94
C LEU A 160 0.24 -0.36 -9.04
N HIS A 161 1.00 -1.01 -8.17
CA HIS A 161 0.94 -2.45 -7.93
C HIS A 161 0.66 -2.70 -6.45
N LEU A 162 -0.27 -3.60 -6.14
CA LEU A 162 -0.59 -3.97 -4.77
C LEU A 162 0.16 -5.25 -4.36
N ALA A 163 0.74 -5.24 -3.17
CA ALA A 163 1.32 -6.42 -2.54
C ALA A 163 0.73 -6.61 -1.14
N ILE A 164 0.23 -7.82 -0.86
CA ILE A 164 -0.39 -8.22 0.42
C ILE A 164 0.34 -9.45 0.95
#